data_AF-A0A7Z0KLM5-F1
#
_entry.id   AF-A0A7Z0KLM5-F1
#
_cell.length_a   1.000
_cell.length_b   1.000
_cell.length_c   1.000
_cell.angle_alpha   90.00
_cell.angle_beta   90.00
_cell.angle_gamma   90.00
#
_symmetry.space_group_name_H-M   'P 1'
#
loop_
_entity.id
_entity.type
_entity.pdbx_description
1 polymer ?
#
loop_
_entity_poly.entity_id
_entity_poly.type
_entity_poly.pdbx_seq_one_letter_code
_entity_poly.pdbx_strand_id
1 'polypeptide(L)'
;MNQSSFKPSSLILILVLALTGCSFMSDISTSGQTPTSSSPDISQQFEGALTQCPPVNPANNICTAQYEPVCVKTKVGSVFSYRTASNACSACNIPEAVGYTKGKCN
;
A
#
# COMPACT_ATOMS: atom_id res chain seq x y z
N MET A 1 36.97 65.84 -3.03
CA MET A 1 36.36 64.76 -3.83
C MET A 1 37.40 63.69 -4.03
N ASN A 2 37.12 62.42 -3.74
CA ASN A 2 37.78 61.24 -4.32
C ASN A 2 36.95 60.01 -3.96
N GLN A 3 36.54 59.29 -4.99
CA GLN A 3 35.60 58.16 -4.95
C GLN A 3 36.23 56.95 -4.25
N SER A 4 35.41 56.20 -3.51
CA SER A 4 35.68 54.79 -3.27
C SER A 4 34.41 53.98 -3.53
N SER A 5 34.61 52.97 -4.36
CA SER A 5 33.64 52.13 -5.05
C SER A 5 32.92 51.19 -4.09
N PHE A 6 31.59 51.34 -3.97
CA PHE A 6 30.75 50.29 -3.39
C PHE A 6 30.53 49.21 -4.45
N LYS A 7 31.20 48.07 -4.28
CA LYS A 7 31.07 46.89 -5.15
C LYS A 7 30.44 45.77 -4.33
N PRO A 8 29.10 45.60 -4.33
CA PRO A 8 28.50 44.40 -3.77
C PRO A 8 28.75 43.24 -4.73
N SER A 9 29.77 42.44 -4.45
CA SER A 9 29.97 41.16 -5.11
C SER A 9 28.91 40.18 -4.59
N SER A 10 27.74 40.19 -5.22
CA SER A 10 26.68 39.20 -5.01
C SER A 10 27.17 37.80 -5.38
N LEU A 11 27.49 37.00 -4.37
CA LEU A 11 27.53 35.54 -4.48
C LEU A 11 26.36 34.98 -3.69
N ILE A 12 25.16 35.10 -4.27
CA ILE A 12 24.00 34.37 -3.80
C ILE A 12 24.01 33.03 -4.53
N LEU A 13 24.49 31.98 -3.86
CA LEU A 13 24.41 30.60 -4.35
C LEU A 13 23.01 30.07 -3.99
N ILE A 14 22.00 30.32 -4.84
CA ILE A 14 20.68 29.68 -4.69
C ILE A 14 20.77 28.29 -5.32
N LEU A 15 20.81 27.25 -4.48
CA LEU A 15 20.63 25.87 -4.91
C LEU A 15 19.12 25.60 -5.06
N VAL A 16 18.62 25.70 -6.29
CA VAL A 16 17.23 25.33 -6.61
C VAL A 16 17.16 23.81 -6.78
N LEU A 17 16.61 23.12 -5.79
CA LEU A 17 16.19 21.73 -5.92
C LEU A 17 14.84 21.69 -6.65
N ALA A 18 14.87 21.49 -7.97
CA ALA A 18 13.66 21.18 -8.72
C ALA A 18 13.31 19.70 -8.54
N LEU A 19 12.37 19.39 -7.64
CA LEU A 19 11.68 18.10 -7.67
C LEU A 19 10.69 18.12 -8.84
N THR A 20 11.08 17.57 -9.98
CA THR A 20 10.13 17.16 -11.03
C THR A 20 9.60 15.78 -10.67
N GLY A 21 8.63 15.74 -9.75
CA GLY A 21 7.83 14.54 -9.50
C GLY A 21 6.68 14.49 -10.49
N CYS A 22 6.64 13.45 -11.32
CA CYS A 22 5.68 13.25 -12.41
C CYS A 22 4.22 13.34 -11.93
N SER A 23 3.46 14.29 -12.48
CA SER A 23 2.00 14.22 -12.47
C SER A 23 1.56 13.10 -13.41
N PHE A 24 1.03 12.00 -12.88
CA PHE A 24 0.18 11.11 -13.67
C PHE A 24 -1.16 11.84 -13.89
N MET A 25 -1.29 12.57 -14.99
CA MET A 25 -2.60 12.91 -15.54
C MET A 25 -3.24 11.60 -16.01
N SER A 26 -4.32 11.19 -15.36
CA SER A 26 -5.27 10.26 -15.99
C SER A 26 -6.37 11.11 -16.59
N ASP A 27 -6.51 11.03 -17.92
CA ASP A 27 -7.56 11.67 -18.70
C ASP A 27 -8.95 11.44 -18.08
N ILE A 28 -9.57 12.51 -17.59
CA ILE A 28 -11.03 12.57 -17.45
C ILE A 28 -11.56 12.99 -18.81
N SER A 29 -11.75 12.00 -19.69
CA SER A 29 -12.72 12.12 -20.78
C SER A 29 -14.10 11.78 -20.24
N THR A 30 -14.94 12.79 -20.22
CA THR A 30 -16.39 12.72 -20.06
C THR A 30 -16.99 11.65 -20.97
N SER A 31 -17.59 10.63 -20.37
CA SER A 31 -18.85 10.07 -20.86
C SER A 31 -19.61 9.53 -19.67
N GLY A 32 -20.85 10.00 -19.52
CA GLY A 32 -21.69 9.70 -18.36
C GLY A 32 -21.86 8.20 -18.15
N GLN A 33 -21.44 7.73 -16.98
CA GLN A 33 -22.01 6.54 -16.38
C GLN A 33 -21.84 6.64 -14.86
N THR A 34 -22.99 6.62 -14.19
CA THR A 34 -23.19 6.40 -12.76
C THR A 34 -22.08 5.52 -12.17
N PRO A 35 -21.46 5.86 -11.02
CA PRO A 35 -20.51 4.98 -10.37
C PRO A 35 -21.25 3.78 -9.77
N THR A 36 -21.55 2.78 -10.61
CA THR A 36 -21.79 1.43 -10.15
C THR A 36 -20.44 0.89 -9.71
N SER A 37 -20.17 1.02 -8.41
CA SER A 37 -19.12 0.32 -7.68
C SER A 37 -19.24 -1.17 -7.97
N SER A 38 -18.55 -1.62 -9.01
CA SER A 38 -18.39 -3.03 -9.33
C SER A 38 -17.35 -3.56 -8.36
N SER A 39 -17.81 -3.91 -7.17
CA SER A 39 -17.08 -4.84 -6.31
C SER A 39 -16.71 -6.03 -7.18
N PRO A 40 -15.42 -6.42 -7.30
CA PRO A 40 -15.13 -7.74 -7.81
C PRO A 40 -15.81 -8.72 -6.86
N ASP A 41 -16.59 -9.63 -7.42
CA ASP A 41 -17.30 -10.67 -6.69
C ASP A 41 -16.26 -11.58 -5.99
N ILE A 42 -15.97 -11.21 -4.74
CA ILE A 42 -15.03 -11.84 -3.82
C ILE A 42 -15.54 -13.21 -3.33
N SER A 43 -16.74 -13.62 -3.78
CA SER A 43 -17.42 -14.82 -3.33
C SER A 43 -16.71 -16.11 -3.76
N GLN A 44 -15.88 -16.08 -4.82
CA GLN A 44 -15.21 -17.27 -5.35
C GLN A 44 -13.84 -17.58 -4.74
N GLN A 45 -13.22 -16.66 -3.99
CA GLN A 45 -11.84 -16.89 -3.53
C GLN A 45 -11.74 -17.81 -2.30
N PHE A 46 -12.89 -18.12 -1.67
CA PHE A 46 -12.97 -18.97 -0.48
C PHE A 46 -14.03 -20.05 -0.67
N GLU A 47 -13.70 -21.05 -1.50
CA GLU A 47 -14.46 -22.31 -1.54
C GLU A 47 -14.07 -23.24 -0.37
N GLY A 48 -13.78 -22.67 0.82
CA GLY A 48 -13.30 -23.40 1.99
C GLY A 48 -13.30 -22.59 3.27
N ALA A 49 -13.28 -23.29 4.41
CA ALA A 49 -13.26 -22.67 5.74
C ALA A 49 -11.99 -21.82 5.94
N LEU A 50 -12.18 -20.53 6.24
CA LEU A 50 -11.10 -19.63 6.66
C LEU A 50 -10.47 -20.13 7.96
N THR A 51 -9.14 -20.22 7.98
CA THR A 51 -8.42 -20.34 9.26
C THR A 51 -8.32 -18.95 9.87
N GLN A 52 -8.92 -18.75 11.03
CA GLN A 52 -8.94 -17.46 11.70
C GLN A 52 -7.58 -17.14 12.34
N CYS A 53 -7.11 -15.91 12.17
CA CYS A 53 -5.91 -15.46 12.86
C CYS A 53 -6.21 -15.29 14.36
N PRO A 54 -5.30 -15.72 15.25
CA PRO A 54 -5.50 -15.52 16.67
C PRO A 54 -5.50 -14.02 17.01
N PRO A 55 -6.23 -13.62 18.07
CA PRO A 55 -6.22 -12.24 18.54
C PRO A 55 -4.87 -11.94 19.19
N VAL A 56 -3.89 -11.54 18.38
CA VAL A 56 -2.54 -11.24 18.86
C VAL A 56 -2.11 -9.90 18.31
N ASN A 57 -1.34 -9.15 19.11
CA ASN A 57 -0.68 -7.95 18.66
C ASN A 57 0.33 -8.33 17.55
N PRO A 58 0.07 -7.97 16.28
CA PRO A 58 0.89 -8.38 15.13
C PRO A 58 2.34 -7.89 15.23
N ALA A 59 2.62 -6.89 16.07
CA ALA A 59 3.94 -6.27 16.19
C ALA A 59 5.00 -7.16 16.86
N ASN A 60 4.61 -8.22 17.58
CA ASN A 60 5.53 -9.01 18.42
C ASN A 60 5.74 -10.46 17.95
N ASN A 61 5.21 -10.85 16.79
CA ASN A 61 5.39 -12.21 16.28
C ASN A 61 6.60 -12.27 15.33
N ILE A 62 7.50 -13.20 15.62
CA ILE A 62 8.63 -13.58 14.77
C ILE A 62 8.25 -14.85 14.00
N CYS A 63 8.28 -14.77 12.67
CA CYS A 63 7.98 -15.88 11.78
C CYS A 63 9.24 -16.55 11.24
N THR A 64 9.14 -17.85 10.96
CA THR A 64 10.16 -18.55 10.17
C THR A 64 10.15 -18.04 8.72
N ALA A 65 11.28 -18.18 8.04
CA ALA A 65 11.43 -17.82 6.62
C ALA A 65 10.97 -18.92 5.65
N GLN A 66 10.33 -19.99 6.14
CA GLN A 66 9.83 -21.07 5.31
C GLN A 66 8.68 -20.56 4.43
N TYR A 67 8.76 -20.87 3.14
CA TYR A 67 7.72 -20.52 2.18
C TYR A 67 6.67 -21.63 2.11
N GLU A 68 5.46 -21.32 2.56
CA GLU A 68 4.26 -22.15 2.54
C GLU A 68 3.06 -21.22 2.32
N PRO A 69 2.83 -20.76 1.07
CA PRO A 69 2.01 -19.59 0.83
C PRO A 69 0.56 -19.78 1.26
N VAL A 70 -0.04 -18.68 1.73
CA VAL A 70 -1.44 -18.59 2.11
C VAL A 70 -2.08 -17.34 1.52
N CYS A 71 -3.39 -17.40 1.24
CA CYS A 71 -4.16 -16.25 0.81
C CYS A 71 -4.83 -15.65 2.04
N VAL A 72 -4.35 -14.48 2.47
CA VAL A 72 -4.88 -13.79 3.66
C VAL A 72 -6.05 -12.91 3.26
N LYS A 73 -7.11 -12.95 4.06
CA LYS A 73 -8.22 -12.02 4.03
C LYS A 73 -7.98 -10.92 5.04
N THR A 74 -8.02 -9.67 4.60
CA THR A 74 -7.91 -8.50 5.46
C THR A 74 -9.18 -7.67 5.45
N LYS A 75 -9.46 -6.96 6.54
CA LYS A 75 -10.64 -6.10 6.68
C LYS A 75 -10.24 -4.72 7.21
N VAL A 76 -10.54 -3.67 6.46
CA VAL A 76 -10.43 -2.27 6.90
C VAL A 76 -11.80 -1.63 6.81
N GLY A 77 -12.36 -1.26 7.96
CA GLY A 77 -13.76 -0.83 8.02
C GLY A 77 -14.69 -1.94 7.52
N SER A 78 -15.40 -1.68 6.41
CA SER A 78 -16.28 -2.67 5.76
C SER A 78 -15.66 -3.32 4.53
N VAL A 79 -14.45 -2.92 4.12
CA VAL A 79 -13.81 -3.38 2.88
C VAL A 79 -12.96 -4.61 3.17
N PHE A 80 -13.15 -5.66 2.37
CA PHE A 80 -12.30 -6.84 2.36
C PHE A 80 -11.29 -6.78 1.22
N SER A 81 -10.07 -7.23 1.49
CA SER A 81 -9.00 -7.37 0.50
C SER A 81 -8.28 -8.70 0.72
N TYR A 82 -7.60 -9.18 -0.32
CA TYR A 82 -6.88 -10.44 -0.32
C TYR A 82 -5.48 -10.24 -0.85
N ARG A 83 -4.52 -10.90 -0.20
CA ARG A 83 -3.14 -10.90 -0.66
C ARG A 83 -2.43 -12.20 -0.29
N THR A 84 -1.45 -12.59 -1.10
CA THR A 84 -0.62 -13.75 -0.78
C THR A 84 0.38 -13.37 0.30
N ALA A 85 0.45 -14.15 1.37
CA ALA A 85 1.50 -14.07 2.39
C ALA A 85 2.43 -15.30 2.26
N SER A 86 3.67 -15.15 2.72
CA SER A 86 4.71 -16.18 2.57
C SER A 86 4.41 -17.46 3.35
N ASN A 87 3.75 -17.33 4.50
CA ASN A 87 3.26 -18.42 5.33
C ASN A 87 2.14 -17.94 6.28
N ALA A 88 1.47 -18.88 6.94
CA ALA A 88 0.42 -18.62 7.92
C ALA A 88 0.81 -17.62 9.02
N CYS A 89 2.05 -17.71 9.52
CA CYS A 89 2.56 -16.81 10.54
C CYS A 89 2.62 -15.36 10.02
N SER A 90 3.23 -15.16 8.84
CA SER A 90 3.33 -13.84 8.21
C SER A 90 1.97 -13.27 7.80
N ALA A 91 1.00 -14.12 7.48
CA ALA A 91 -0.37 -13.72 7.21
C ALA A 91 -1.05 -13.11 8.45
N CYS A 92 -0.88 -13.74 9.61
CA CYS A 92 -1.46 -13.24 10.86
C CYS A 92 -0.67 -12.10 11.52
N ASN A 93 0.51 -11.75 10.98
CA ASN A 93 1.23 -10.52 11.33
C ASN A 93 0.71 -9.28 10.61
N ILE A 94 -0.28 -9.44 9.74
CA ILE A 94 -0.94 -8.33 9.11
C ILE A 94 -1.97 -7.78 10.10
N PRO A 95 -1.91 -6.48 10.48
CA PRO A 95 -2.82 -5.93 11.48
C PRO A 95 -4.30 -6.07 11.12
N GLU A 96 -4.61 -5.98 9.83
CA GLU A 96 -5.97 -6.06 9.33
C GLU A 96 -6.42 -7.49 9.01
N ALA A 97 -5.60 -8.51 9.28
CA ALA A 97 -5.95 -9.90 8.93
C ALA A 97 -7.08 -10.44 9.80
N VAL A 98 -8.09 -11.00 9.13
CA VAL A 98 -9.18 -11.74 9.79
C VAL A 98 -8.96 -13.25 9.70
N GLY A 99 -8.20 -13.71 8.71
CA GLY A 99 -7.88 -15.13 8.53
C GLY A 99 -7.23 -15.39 7.19
N TYR A 100 -6.94 -16.66 6.91
CA TYR A 100 -6.28 -17.08 5.68
C TYR A 100 -6.76 -18.47 5.20
N THR A 101 -6.48 -18.78 3.94
CA THR A 101 -6.59 -20.13 3.34
C THR A 101 -5.24 -20.58 2.80
N LYS A 102 -5.03 -21.89 2.68
CA LYS A 102 -3.82 -22.45 2.09
C LYS A 102 -3.72 -22.11 0.59
N GLY A 103 -2.51 -21.89 0.10
CA GLY A 103 -2.23 -21.56 -1.30
C GLY A 103 -2.13 -20.06 -1.55
N LYS A 104 -1.64 -19.67 -2.74
CA LYS A 104 -1.63 -18.26 -3.15
C LYS A 104 -3.06 -17.79 -3.45
N CYS A 105 -3.26 -16.48 -3.44
CA CYS A 105 -4.50 -15.91 -3.98
C CYS A 105 -4.57 -16.13 -5.49
N ASN A 106 -5.78 -16.43 -6.00
CA ASN A 106 -6.11 -16.51 -7.42
C ASN A 106 -6.47 -15.13 -7.97
#